data_AF-A0A9E7NC89-F1
#
_entry.id   AF-A0A9E7NC89-F1
#
_cell.length_a   1.000
_cell.length_b   1.000
_cell.length_c   1.000
_cell.angle_alpha   90.00
_cell.angle_beta   90.00
_cell.angle_gamma   90.00
#
_symmetry.space_group_name_H-M   'P 1'
#
loop_
_entity.id
_entity.type
_entity.pdbx_description
1 polymer ?
#
loop_
_entity_poly.entity_id
_entity_poly.type
_entity_poly.pdbx_seq_one_letter_code
_entity_poly.pdbx_strand_id
1 'polypeptide(L)'
;MTGTPSRHRVVATIALLGLVVGSGCLTLSPTVTIETTESTVFEQLSVTEPWASKSVETTVTLTPAATTTNGVTQLVVIAESGSTFDSTTIDSGQTSVTMYLPTNQNATIVAVNAVNGTVVERRTVATDGNKLF
;
A
#
# COMPACT_ATOMS: atom_id res chain seq x y z
N MET A 1 18.61 -42.45 66.82
CA MET A 1 17.68 -43.55 66.47
C MET A 1 16.49 -42.95 65.73
N THR A 2 16.17 -43.50 64.54
CA THR A 2 14.89 -43.46 63.78
C THR A 2 14.31 -42.08 63.41
N GLY A 3 14.29 -41.58 62.15
CA GLY A 3 13.81 -42.17 60.90
C GLY A 3 12.27 -42.11 60.85
N THR A 4 11.57 -41.24 60.08
CA THR A 4 11.22 -41.40 58.65
C THR A 4 10.41 -40.16 58.19
N PRO A 5 10.46 -39.74 56.90
CA PRO A 5 10.01 -38.43 56.44
C PRO A 5 8.54 -38.41 55.98
N SER A 6 7.84 -37.31 56.27
CA SER A 6 6.52 -37.03 55.69
C SER A 6 6.68 -36.36 54.33
N ARG A 7 6.14 -37.04 53.33
CA ARG A 7 6.16 -36.71 51.91
C ARG A 7 5.06 -35.68 51.62
N HIS A 8 5.43 -34.46 51.26
CA HIS A 8 4.58 -33.65 50.40
C HIS A 8 5.42 -33.00 49.30
N ARG A 9 5.40 -33.66 48.14
CA ARG A 9 5.79 -33.10 46.85
C ARG A 9 4.81 -31.98 46.50
N VAL A 10 5.27 -30.75 46.31
CA VAL A 10 4.60 -29.82 45.38
C VAL A 10 5.67 -29.01 44.64
N VAL A 11 5.83 -29.42 43.39
CA VAL A 11 6.32 -28.73 42.19
C VAL A 11 6.64 -27.24 42.36
N ALA A 12 7.92 -26.87 42.22
CA ALA A 12 8.36 -25.50 42.01
C ALA A 12 8.21 -25.14 40.52
N THR A 13 7.09 -24.55 40.16
CA THR A 13 6.86 -24.03 38.80
C THR A 13 7.61 -22.71 38.66
N ILE A 14 8.63 -22.71 37.80
CA ILE A 14 9.45 -21.55 37.46
C ILE A 14 8.56 -20.51 36.75
N ALA A 15 8.29 -19.39 37.41
CA ALA A 15 7.63 -18.24 36.81
C ALA A 15 8.66 -17.41 36.02
N LEU A 16 8.87 -17.76 34.76
CA LEU A 16 9.54 -16.89 33.78
C LEU A 16 8.53 -15.84 33.29
N LEU A 17 8.38 -14.77 34.07
CA LEU A 17 7.75 -13.52 33.61
C LEU A 17 8.71 -12.78 32.68
N GLY A 18 8.79 -13.24 31.42
CA GLY A 18 9.35 -12.46 30.33
C GLY A 18 8.34 -11.42 29.87
N LEU A 19 8.25 -10.29 30.57
CA LEU A 19 7.58 -9.09 30.06
C LEU A 19 8.45 -8.50 28.94
N VAL A 20 8.32 -9.07 27.74
CA VAL A 20 8.75 -8.39 26.52
C VAL A 20 7.71 -7.31 26.25
N VAL A 21 7.82 -6.18 26.94
CA VAL A 21 7.23 -4.93 26.46
C VAL A 21 8.12 -4.50 25.31
N GLY A 22 7.91 -5.14 24.15
CA GLY A 22 8.44 -4.62 22.91
C GLY A 22 7.91 -3.20 22.80
N SER A 23 8.82 -2.23 22.73
CA SER A 23 8.57 -0.92 22.14
C SER A 23 8.14 -1.16 20.70
N GLY A 24 6.88 -1.55 20.53
CA GLY A 24 6.27 -1.82 19.25
C GLY A 24 6.32 -0.53 18.49
N CYS A 25 7.21 -0.45 17.50
CA CYS A 25 6.99 0.44 16.39
C CYS A 25 5.66 -0.03 15.79
N LEU A 26 4.58 0.68 16.07
CA LEU A 26 3.27 0.41 15.50
C LEU A 26 3.40 0.68 14.00
N THR A 27 3.73 -0.36 13.23
CA THR A 27 3.76 -0.30 11.77
C THR A 27 2.33 -0.08 11.32
N LEU A 28 2.02 1.16 10.93
CA LEU A 28 0.79 1.47 10.23
C LEU A 28 0.93 0.92 8.82
N SER A 29 0.58 -0.35 8.59
CA SER A 29 0.72 -0.96 7.27
C SER A 29 -0.34 -0.42 6.32
N PRO A 30 0.00 0.46 5.36
CA PRO A 30 -0.95 0.93 4.37
C PRO A 30 -1.35 -0.19 3.40
N THR A 31 -2.60 -0.15 2.94
CA THR A 31 -3.09 -1.04 1.89
C THR A 31 -3.68 -0.20 0.76
N VAL A 32 -3.34 -0.55 -0.48
CA VAL A 32 -4.02 -0.06 -1.68
C VAL A 32 -4.75 -1.21 -2.33
N THR A 33 -6.02 -1.01 -2.65
CA THR A 33 -6.83 -1.96 -3.41
C THR A 33 -7.15 -1.34 -4.76
N ILE A 34 -6.84 -2.08 -5.82
CA ILE A 34 -7.20 -1.75 -7.20
C ILE A 34 -7.66 -3.03 -7.89
N GLU A 35 -8.69 -2.94 -8.70
CA GLU A 35 -9.05 -4.02 -9.61
C GLU A 35 -8.31 -3.86 -10.94
N THR A 36 -7.29 -4.69 -11.15
CA THR A 36 -6.51 -4.74 -12.41
C THR A 36 -6.99 -5.82 -13.37
N THR A 37 -8.04 -6.57 -13.02
CA THR A 37 -8.62 -7.58 -13.91
C THR A 37 -9.05 -6.92 -15.23
N GLU A 38 -8.60 -7.52 -16.35
CA GLU A 38 -8.81 -7.04 -17.72
C GLU A 38 -8.18 -5.67 -18.05
N SER A 39 -7.24 -5.17 -17.23
CA SER A 39 -6.54 -3.93 -17.54
C SER A 39 -5.53 -4.12 -18.67
N THR A 40 -5.53 -3.18 -19.62
CA THR A 40 -4.51 -3.12 -20.68
C THR A 40 -3.35 -2.21 -20.29
N VAL A 41 -3.51 -1.40 -19.24
CA VAL A 41 -2.55 -0.40 -18.78
C VAL A 41 -1.88 -0.79 -17.47
N PHE A 42 -2.65 -1.24 -16.47
CA PHE A 42 -2.19 -1.44 -15.10
C PHE A 42 -1.99 -2.93 -14.82
N GLU A 43 -0.79 -3.31 -14.37
CA GLU A 43 -0.50 -4.68 -13.96
C GLU A 43 -0.69 -4.85 -12.45
N GLN A 44 -0.10 -3.94 -11.67
CA GLN A 44 -0.11 -4.00 -10.22
C GLN A 44 0.09 -2.60 -9.60
N LEU A 45 -0.48 -2.39 -8.42
CA LEU A 45 -0.11 -1.29 -7.53
C LEU A 45 0.45 -1.87 -6.22
N SER A 46 1.49 -1.23 -5.70
CA SER A 46 2.06 -1.56 -4.40
C SER A 46 2.37 -0.29 -3.62
N VAL A 47 2.13 -0.33 -2.31
CA VAL A 47 2.45 0.80 -1.43
C VAL A 47 3.86 0.69 -0.89
N THR A 48 4.55 1.82 -0.79
CA THR A 48 5.84 1.95 -0.11
C THR A 48 5.66 2.72 1.21
N GLU A 49 6.19 2.20 2.32
CA GLU A 49 6.08 2.82 3.66
C GLU A 49 7.00 4.03 3.85
N PRO A 50 6.68 5.00 4.76
CA PRO A 50 5.48 5.09 5.59
C PRO A 50 4.50 6.20 5.13
N TRP A 51 3.28 6.17 5.66
CA TRP A 51 2.26 7.22 5.49
C TRP A 51 2.83 8.63 5.64
N ALA A 52 2.66 9.47 4.61
CA ALA A 52 2.61 10.91 4.82
C ALA A 52 1.16 11.26 5.20
N SER A 53 0.96 12.17 6.16
CA SER A 53 -0.33 12.45 6.81
C SER A 53 -1.58 12.54 5.92
N LYS A 54 -1.42 12.85 4.62
CA LYS A 54 -2.50 13.00 3.63
C LYS A 54 -2.28 12.20 2.34
N SER A 55 -1.13 11.55 2.18
CA SER A 55 -0.78 10.82 0.96
C SER A 55 -0.01 9.54 1.25
N VAL A 56 -0.16 8.57 0.37
CA VAL A 56 0.60 7.32 0.41
C VAL A 56 1.38 7.16 -0.90
N GLU A 57 2.68 6.90 -0.77
CA GLU A 57 3.54 6.65 -1.93
C GLU A 57 3.23 5.27 -2.49
N THR A 58 2.89 5.22 -3.77
CA THR A 58 2.45 4.01 -4.48
C THR A 58 3.31 3.83 -5.71
N THR A 59 3.90 2.65 -5.83
CA THR A 59 4.49 2.20 -7.09
C THR A 59 3.40 1.61 -7.97
N VAL A 60 3.25 2.17 -9.16
CA VAL A 60 2.33 1.71 -10.20
C VAL A 60 3.14 0.95 -11.23
N THR A 61 2.89 -0.36 -11.34
CA THR A 61 3.44 -1.22 -12.38
C THR A 61 2.48 -1.23 -13.57
N LEU A 62 3.01 -0.90 -14.73
CA LEU A 62 2.30 -0.82 -16.00
C LEU A 62 2.62 -2.03 -16.85
N THR A 63 1.65 -2.42 -17.69
CA THR A 63 1.91 -3.44 -18.70
C THR A 63 2.99 -2.95 -19.67
N PRO A 64 3.79 -3.84 -20.28
CA PRO A 64 4.78 -3.43 -21.28
C PRO A 64 4.20 -2.67 -22.50
N ALA A 65 2.92 -2.92 -22.80
CA ALA A 65 2.20 -2.25 -23.89
C ALA A 65 1.68 -0.85 -23.52
N ALA A 66 1.57 -0.52 -22.23
CA ALA A 66 0.96 0.72 -21.76
C ALA A 66 1.60 1.98 -22.37
N THR A 67 2.92 2.11 -22.26
CA THR A 67 3.67 3.31 -22.67
C THR A 67 4.23 3.22 -24.10
N THR A 68 3.95 2.10 -24.78
CA THR A 68 4.39 1.83 -26.15
C THR A 68 3.17 1.79 -27.08
N THR A 69 2.52 0.65 -27.22
CA THR A 69 1.39 0.43 -28.12
C THR A 69 0.14 1.21 -27.70
N ASN A 70 -0.14 1.29 -26.40
CA ASN A 70 -1.35 1.96 -25.88
C ASN A 70 -1.16 3.48 -25.70
N GLY A 71 0.09 3.96 -25.84
CA GLY A 71 0.40 5.39 -25.89
C GLY A 71 0.13 6.17 -24.61
N VAL A 72 0.17 5.51 -23.44
CA VAL A 72 0.10 6.20 -22.15
C VAL A 72 1.38 7.03 -21.97
N THR A 73 1.23 8.34 -21.79
CA THR A 73 2.34 9.26 -21.56
C THR A 73 2.20 10.04 -20.26
N GLN A 74 1.08 9.89 -19.56
CA GLN A 74 0.84 10.53 -18.27
C GLN A 74 -0.17 9.71 -17.46
N LEU A 75 0.04 9.67 -16.16
CA LEU A 75 -0.93 9.23 -15.17
C LEU A 75 -1.39 10.42 -14.34
N VAL A 76 -2.67 10.45 -14.01
CA VAL A 76 -3.29 11.48 -13.17
C VAL A 76 -4.10 10.81 -12.07
N VAL A 77 -3.90 11.23 -10.82
CA VAL A 77 -4.74 10.84 -9.69
C VAL A 77 -5.80 11.92 -9.50
N ILE A 78 -7.05 11.52 -9.55
CA ILE A 78 -8.20 12.37 -9.22
C ILE A 78 -8.74 11.93 -7.87
N ALA A 79 -8.75 12.83 -6.90
CA ALA A 79 -9.34 12.60 -5.58
C ALA A 79 -10.87 12.46 -5.69
N GLU A 80 -11.50 11.90 -4.66
CA GLU A 80 -12.97 11.81 -4.55
C GLU A 80 -13.68 13.16 -4.73
N SER A 81 -13.03 14.28 -4.36
CA SER A 81 -13.55 15.63 -4.60
C SER A 81 -13.64 16.04 -6.07
N GLY A 82 -13.07 15.25 -6.99
CA GLY A 82 -12.91 15.57 -8.41
C GLY A 82 -11.68 16.42 -8.74
N SER A 83 -10.90 16.82 -7.73
CA SER A 83 -9.66 17.58 -7.93
C SER A 83 -8.51 16.66 -8.30
N THR A 84 -7.59 17.15 -9.14
CA THR A 84 -6.30 16.49 -9.33
C THR A 84 -5.52 16.47 -8.03
N PHE A 85 -5.13 15.28 -7.60
CA PHE A 85 -4.32 15.05 -6.41
C PHE A 85 -2.84 14.97 -6.74
N ASP A 86 -2.50 14.21 -7.78
CA ASP A 86 -1.14 14.01 -8.26
C ASP A 86 -1.13 13.76 -9.77
N SER A 87 0.00 13.99 -10.43
CA SER A 87 0.17 13.68 -11.84
C SER A 87 1.63 13.46 -12.20
N THR A 88 1.91 12.44 -13.00
CA THR A 88 3.27 12.08 -13.42
C THR A 88 3.31 11.83 -14.92
N THR A 89 4.27 12.44 -15.60
CA THR A 89 4.62 12.15 -16.99
C THR A 89 5.43 10.87 -17.08
N ILE A 90 5.21 10.10 -18.15
CA ILE A 90 5.80 8.78 -18.32
C ILE A 90 6.44 8.71 -19.70
N ASP A 91 7.70 8.30 -19.72
CA ASP A 91 8.43 8.09 -20.97
C ASP A 91 8.10 6.72 -21.57
N SER A 92 8.20 6.63 -22.89
CA SER A 92 7.95 5.36 -23.58
C SER A 92 8.94 4.28 -23.13
N GLY A 93 8.41 3.08 -22.86
CA GLY A 93 9.20 1.95 -22.35
C GLY A 93 9.32 1.90 -20.82
N GLN A 94 8.89 2.92 -20.09
CA GLN A 94 8.75 2.82 -18.63
C GLN A 94 7.60 1.88 -18.27
N THR A 95 7.83 1.03 -17.28
CA THR A 95 6.85 0.05 -16.76
C THR A 95 6.59 0.21 -15.27
N SER A 96 7.30 1.13 -14.60
CA SER A 96 7.16 1.37 -13.17
C SER A 96 7.24 2.87 -12.91
N VAL A 97 6.27 3.39 -12.17
CA VAL A 97 6.11 4.82 -11.90
C VAL A 97 5.69 5.02 -10.46
N THR A 98 6.32 5.96 -9.76
CA THR A 98 5.90 6.35 -8.41
C THR A 98 4.84 7.45 -8.49
N MET A 99 3.79 7.30 -7.69
CA MET A 99 2.69 8.25 -7.58
C MET A 99 2.21 8.37 -6.14
N TYR A 100 1.51 9.45 -5.83
CA TYR A 100 0.90 9.66 -4.52
C TYR A 100 -0.62 9.49 -4.60
N LEU A 101 -1.16 8.62 -3.74
CA LEU A 101 -2.60 8.46 -3.58
C LEU A 101 -3.08 9.17 -2.32
N PRO A 102 -4.26 9.81 -2.33
CA PRO A 102 -4.83 10.37 -1.11
C PRO A 102 -5.17 9.27 -0.12
N THR A 103 -5.10 9.56 1.18
CA THR A 103 -5.28 8.57 2.24
C THR A 103 -6.74 8.52 2.71
N ASN A 104 -7.22 7.32 3.07
CA ASN A 104 -8.56 7.09 3.65
C ASN A 104 -9.73 7.57 2.77
N GLN A 105 -9.55 7.59 1.46
CA GLN A 105 -10.61 7.94 0.51
C GLN A 105 -10.39 7.21 -0.81
N ASN A 106 -11.43 7.22 -1.64
CA ASN A 106 -11.31 6.72 -3.00
C ASN A 106 -10.56 7.73 -3.88
N ALA A 107 -9.88 7.20 -4.89
CA ALA A 107 -9.30 8.00 -5.96
C ALA A 107 -9.48 7.29 -7.30
N THR A 108 -9.37 8.04 -8.39
CA THR A 108 -9.32 7.48 -9.74
C THR A 108 -7.95 7.76 -10.34
N ILE A 109 -7.25 6.70 -10.76
CA ILE A 109 -6.06 6.83 -11.60
C ILE A 109 -6.53 6.85 -13.06
N VAL A 110 -6.11 7.87 -13.79
CA VAL A 110 -6.43 8.10 -15.19
C VAL A 110 -5.14 7.99 -16.00
N ALA A 111 -5.10 7.04 -16.91
CA ALA A 111 -4.04 6.92 -17.90
C ALA A 111 -4.42 7.68 -19.16
N VAL A 112 -3.56 8.61 -19.56
CA VAL A 112 -3.81 9.48 -20.71
C VAL A 112 -2.66 9.46 -21.70
N ASN A 113 -3.02 9.63 -22.97
CA ASN A 113 -2.09 10.07 -23.99
C ASN A 113 -2.16 11.59 -24.02
N ALA A 114 -1.20 12.24 -23.37
CA ALA A 114 -1.16 13.70 -23.25
C ALA A 114 -0.78 14.39 -24.58
N VAL A 115 -0.25 13.65 -25.56
CA VAL A 115 0.10 14.18 -26.89
C VAL A 115 -1.17 14.49 -27.69
N ASN A 116 -2.18 13.63 -27.60
CA ASN A 116 -3.45 13.81 -28.32
C ASN A 116 -4.65 14.13 -27.40
N GLY A 117 -4.44 14.19 -26.08
CA GLY A 117 -5.46 14.53 -25.09
C GLY A 117 -6.50 13.44 -24.83
N THR A 118 -6.21 12.19 -25.20
CA THR A 118 -7.16 11.08 -25.03
C THR A 118 -6.93 10.34 -23.71
N VAL A 119 -8.01 9.79 -23.16
CA VAL A 119 -7.94 8.89 -22.00
C VAL A 119 -7.89 7.46 -22.50
N VAL A 120 -6.85 6.75 -22.08
CA VAL A 120 -6.64 5.34 -22.42
C VAL A 120 -7.41 4.45 -21.47
N GLU A 121 -7.28 4.67 -20.16
CA GLU A 121 -7.95 3.85 -19.14
C GLU A 121 -8.21 4.66 -17.85
N ARG A 122 -9.23 4.25 -17.10
CA ARG A 122 -9.53 4.77 -15.75
C ARG A 122 -9.69 3.61 -14.78
N ARG A 123 -9.09 3.72 -13.60
CA ARG A 123 -9.26 2.75 -12.52
C ARG A 123 -9.50 3.44 -11.20
N THR A 124 -10.54 2.99 -10.51
CA THR A 124 -10.81 3.38 -9.13
C THR A 124 -9.87 2.61 -8.23
N VAL A 125 -9.28 3.33 -7.28
CA VAL A 125 -8.41 2.78 -6.25
C VAL A 125 -8.92 3.21 -4.88
N ALA A 126 -8.84 2.31 -3.92
CA ALA A 126 -9.15 2.59 -2.53
C ALA A 126 -7.86 2.44 -1.71
N THR A 127 -7.52 3.46 -0.94
CA THR A 127 -6.44 3.37 0.04
C THR A 127 -7.03 3.23 1.43
N ASP A 128 -6.50 2.28 2.20
CA ASP A 128 -6.91 2.04 3.58
C ASP A 128 -5.68 1.91 4.50
N GLY A 129 -5.90 2.20 5.77
CA GLY A 129 -5.07 1.82 6.90
C GLY A 129 -5.09 2.87 8.00
N ASN A 130 -4.75 2.42 9.20
CA ASN A 130 -5.02 3.18 10.42
C ASN A 130 -4.16 4.45 10.48
N LYS A 131 -4.81 5.61 10.61
CA LYS A 131 -4.15 6.86 10.99
C LYS A 131 -3.84 6.84 12.49
N LEU A 132 -2.64 7.25 12.90
CA LEU A 132 -2.41 7.70 14.29
C LEU A 132 -3.01 9.10 14.44
N PHE A 133 -3.95 9.23 15.39
CA PHE A 133 -4.61 10.48 15.73
C PHE A 133 -3.66 11.47 16.41
#